data_AF-A0A1Y5HRW5-F1
#
_entry.id   AF-A0A1Y5HRW5-F1
#
_cell.length_a   1.000
_cell.length_b   1.000
_cell.length_c   1.000
_cell.angle_alpha   90.00
_cell.angle_beta   90.00
_cell.angle_gamma   90.00
#
_symmetry.space_group_name_H-M   'P 1'
#
loop_
_entity.id
_entity.type
_entity.pdbx_description
1 polymer ?
#
loop_
_entity_poly.entity_id
_entity_poly.type
_entity_poly.pdbx_seq_one_letter_code
_entity_poly.pdbx_strand_id
1 'polypeptide(L)'
;MFFRKKSGNVVKGKTPWYCAPIEQQRQFVRKNAPSDLRYWAEQFIEEGVVVVEQSVSDEMTADALTSFDKLIRDNKEAFSSAADAQGNYARLINLHLVLPQLRRLYFENKALRLLEFLFQARPALYTSLYFQRGSTQPLHRDSPFFTTNPRNYYVGFWVALEDATLNNGTLQIVRGGHLLPELDLAELAATKYASGQAVGAFDMDMWKLYQDAMRASVDAAGLKVETLEVKAGSTVLWHPHIPHGGSQIKNLGSTRNSFVVHTTPKGVPVGHQDAFYGRDADRSSEAAWSYRDMGPAEMVEHGQIDIGHNKPIKLQDVVV
;
A
#
# COMPACT_ATOMS: atom_id res chain seq x y z
N MET A 1 4.31 -21.75 -8.98
CA MET A 1 3.09 -22.46 -8.56
C MET A 1 2.54 -21.72 -7.34
N PHE A 2 1.33 -21.17 -7.40
CA PHE A 2 0.69 -20.51 -6.23
C PHE A 2 0.37 -21.54 -5.14
N PHE A 3 0.19 -21.10 -3.89
CA PHE A 3 -0.01 -22.01 -2.76
C PHE A 3 -1.38 -22.69 -2.82
N ARG A 4 -1.50 -23.78 -3.61
CA ARG A 4 -2.75 -24.53 -3.83
C ARG A 4 -3.28 -25.32 -2.61
N LYS A 5 -2.73 -25.08 -1.40
CA LYS A 5 -3.43 -25.41 -0.16
C LYS A 5 -4.65 -24.49 -0.07
N LYS A 6 -5.75 -24.95 0.53
CA LYS A 6 -6.89 -24.07 0.83
C LYS A 6 -6.38 -22.89 1.65
N SER A 7 -6.29 -21.71 1.03
CA SER A 7 -5.95 -20.47 1.71
C SER A 7 -6.95 -20.28 2.84
N GLY A 8 -6.48 -20.30 4.08
CA GLY A 8 -7.38 -20.17 5.23
C GLY A 8 -8.06 -18.81 5.20
N ASN A 9 -9.30 -18.75 5.68
CA ASN A 9 -9.84 -17.46 6.11
C ASN A 9 -8.96 -16.96 7.27
N VAL A 10 -8.70 -15.65 7.30
CA VAL A 10 -7.99 -15.02 8.40
C VAL A 10 -8.74 -15.30 9.71
N VAL A 11 -7.99 -15.69 10.75
CA VAL A 11 -8.60 -16.04 12.04
C VAL A 11 -8.92 -14.76 12.80
N LYS A 12 -10.22 -14.52 13.05
CA LYS A 12 -10.72 -13.39 13.83
C LYS A 12 -9.95 -13.22 15.15
N GLY A 13 -9.53 -11.99 15.44
CA GLY A 13 -8.78 -11.63 16.66
C GLY A 13 -7.29 -12.05 16.70
N LYS A 14 -6.74 -12.70 15.67
CA LYS A 14 -5.29 -13.01 15.63
C LYS A 14 -4.54 -11.98 14.80
N THR A 15 -3.54 -11.34 15.40
CA THR A 15 -2.53 -10.55 14.67
C THR A 15 -1.79 -11.42 13.64
N PRO A 16 -1.42 -10.89 12.45
CA PRO A 16 -0.57 -11.62 11.50
C PRO A 16 0.78 -12.02 12.12
N TRP A 17 1.32 -13.15 11.66
CA TRP A 17 2.58 -13.70 12.17
C TRP A 17 3.78 -12.77 11.95
N TYR A 18 3.75 -11.95 10.90
CA TYR A 18 4.79 -10.95 10.59
C TYR A 18 4.73 -9.69 11.48
N CYS A 19 3.78 -9.60 12.42
CA CYS A 19 3.77 -8.60 13.50
C CYS A 19 3.92 -9.24 14.90
N ALA A 20 4.31 -10.52 14.98
CA ALA A 20 4.67 -11.17 16.25
C ALA A 20 6.05 -10.65 16.76
N PRO A 21 6.48 -10.97 18.00
CA PRO A 21 7.85 -10.69 18.44
C PRO A 21 8.89 -11.27 17.46
N ILE A 22 9.96 -10.52 17.15
CA ILE A 22 10.86 -10.81 16.01
C ILE A 22 11.41 -12.25 15.98
N GLU A 23 11.75 -12.84 17.13
CA GLU A 23 12.20 -14.24 17.22
C GLU A 23 11.14 -15.25 16.76
N GLN A 24 9.86 -14.98 17.01
CA GLN A 24 8.75 -15.81 16.51
C GLN A 24 8.59 -15.66 14.99
N GLN A 25 8.82 -14.45 14.46
CA GLN A 25 8.83 -14.22 13.01
C GLN A 25 9.99 -14.99 12.34
N ARG A 26 11.21 -14.85 12.85
CA ARG A 26 12.42 -15.58 12.40
C ARG A 26 12.19 -17.09 12.42
N GLN A 27 11.63 -17.61 13.52
CA GLN A 27 11.28 -19.04 13.63
C GLN A 27 10.21 -19.46 12.60
N PHE A 28 9.19 -18.63 12.38
CA PHE A 28 8.14 -18.89 11.40
C PHE A 28 8.71 -18.94 9.97
N VAL A 29 9.54 -17.99 9.58
CA VAL A 29 10.17 -17.93 8.25
C VAL A 29 11.10 -19.13 8.05
N ARG A 30 11.99 -19.44 9.02
CA ARG A 30 12.88 -20.61 8.95
C ARG A 30 12.13 -21.93 8.77
N LYS A 31 10.96 -22.08 9.42
CA LYS A 31 10.15 -23.32 9.39
C LYS A 31 9.23 -23.43 8.18
N ASN A 32 8.62 -22.33 7.73
CA ASN A 32 7.50 -22.35 6.80
C ASN A 32 7.76 -21.68 5.45
N ALA A 33 8.76 -20.81 5.32
CA ALA A 33 9.03 -20.13 4.06
C ALA A 33 9.63 -21.10 3.02
N PRO A 34 9.04 -21.20 1.81
CA PRO A 34 9.68 -21.85 0.67
C PRO A 34 11.07 -21.28 0.39
N SER A 35 11.97 -22.11 -0.14
CA SER A 35 13.36 -21.71 -0.43
C SER A 35 13.45 -20.51 -1.37
N ASP A 36 12.54 -20.40 -2.34
CA ASP A 36 12.48 -19.32 -3.32
C ASP A 36 11.85 -18.01 -2.79
N LEU A 37 11.18 -18.04 -1.64
CA LEU A 37 10.61 -16.86 -0.97
C LEU A 37 11.39 -16.46 0.29
N ARG A 38 12.23 -17.34 0.84
CA ARG A 38 12.86 -17.17 2.15
C ARG A 38 13.65 -15.88 2.28
N TYR A 39 14.53 -15.58 1.32
CA TYR A 39 15.33 -14.35 1.32
C TYR A 39 14.44 -13.10 1.43
N TRP A 40 13.38 -13.02 0.63
CA TRP A 40 12.47 -11.86 0.69
C TRP A 40 11.62 -11.82 1.96
N ALA A 41 11.24 -12.98 2.51
CA ALA A 41 10.53 -13.07 3.78
C ALA A 41 11.42 -12.64 4.96
N GLU A 42 12.70 -13.03 4.96
CA GLU A 42 13.71 -12.60 5.94
C GLU A 42 13.91 -11.07 5.84
N GLN A 43 14.15 -10.53 4.65
CA GLN A 43 14.25 -9.08 4.44
C GLN A 43 13.00 -8.33 4.92
N PHE A 44 11.79 -8.81 4.62
CA PHE A 44 10.56 -8.17 5.05
C PHE A 44 10.40 -8.09 6.58
N ILE A 45 10.81 -9.13 7.33
CA ILE A 45 10.69 -9.13 8.80
C ILE A 45 11.81 -8.34 9.50
N GLU A 46 13.02 -8.35 8.96
CA GLU A 46 14.16 -7.63 9.57
C GLU A 46 14.13 -6.13 9.24
N GLU A 47 13.81 -5.77 7.99
CA GLU A 47 13.90 -4.41 7.47
C GLU A 47 12.55 -3.67 7.46
N GLY A 48 11.43 -4.43 7.46
CA GLY A 48 10.07 -3.92 7.29
C GLY A 48 9.72 -3.57 5.85
N VAL A 49 10.66 -3.80 4.92
CA VAL A 49 10.53 -3.50 3.50
C VAL A 49 11.42 -4.44 2.69
N VAL A 50 10.94 -4.88 1.53
CA VAL A 50 11.71 -5.72 0.61
C VAL A 50 11.51 -5.29 -0.83
N VAL A 51 12.59 -5.31 -1.62
CA VAL A 51 12.54 -5.10 -3.07
C VAL A 51 12.62 -6.45 -3.77
N VAL A 52 11.57 -6.75 -4.53
CA VAL A 52 11.52 -7.87 -5.48
C VAL A 52 11.91 -7.30 -6.85
N GLU A 53 13.20 -7.32 -7.15
CA GLU A 53 13.76 -6.80 -8.41
C GLU A 53 13.21 -7.56 -9.62
N GLN A 54 12.96 -6.87 -10.75
CA GLN A 54 12.45 -7.47 -12.00
C GLN A 54 11.24 -8.40 -11.76
N SER A 55 10.28 -7.90 -10.98
CA SER A 55 9.05 -8.58 -10.57
C SER A 55 8.01 -8.75 -11.67
N VAL A 56 8.08 -7.87 -12.67
CA VAL A 56 7.35 -7.85 -13.94
C VAL A 56 8.36 -7.56 -15.05
N SER A 57 8.02 -7.80 -16.31
CA SER A 57 8.93 -7.53 -17.44
C SER A 57 8.86 -6.06 -17.89
N ASP A 58 9.93 -5.61 -18.57
CA ASP A 58 10.01 -4.29 -19.21
C ASP A 58 8.89 -4.11 -20.26
N GLU A 59 8.43 -5.19 -20.89
CA GLU A 59 7.28 -5.20 -21.79
C GLU A 59 5.99 -4.84 -21.04
N MET A 60 5.76 -5.38 -19.84
CA MET A 60 4.58 -5.06 -19.03
C MET A 60 4.59 -3.60 -18.55
N THR A 61 5.76 -3.03 -18.23
CA THR A 61 5.84 -1.61 -17.86
C THR A 61 5.64 -0.71 -19.07
N ALA A 62 6.23 -1.02 -20.23
CA ALA A 62 6.05 -0.28 -21.47
C ALA A 62 4.60 -0.32 -22.00
N ASP A 63 3.93 -1.48 -21.96
CA ASP A 63 2.51 -1.65 -22.29
C ASP A 63 1.61 -0.80 -21.36
N ALA A 64 1.87 -0.82 -20.05
CA ALA A 64 1.14 -0.01 -19.08
C ALA A 64 1.28 1.50 -19.30
N LEU A 65 2.50 2.00 -19.57
CA LEU A 65 2.76 3.41 -19.86
C LEU A 65 2.11 3.84 -21.19
N THR A 66 2.30 3.07 -22.26
CA THR A 66 1.70 3.35 -23.58
C THR A 66 0.18 3.39 -23.52
N SER A 67 -0.42 2.44 -22.78
CA SER A 67 -1.86 2.35 -22.60
C SER A 67 -2.41 3.46 -21.69
N PHE A 68 -1.63 3.92 -20.71
CA PHE A 68 -1.95 5.11 -19.92
C PHE A 68 -2.01 6.37 -20.79
N ASP A 69 -1.00 6.58 -21.65
CA ASP A 69 -0.97 7.74 -22.55
C ASP A 69 -2.10 7.71 -23.61
N LYS A 70 -2.55 6.51 -24.02
CA LYS A 70 -3.79 6.37 -24.81
C LYS A 70 -5.01 6.78 -23.98
N LEU A 71 -5.18 6.20 -22.78
CA LEU A 71 -6.32 6.46 -21.89
C LEU A 71 -6.48 7.98 -21.63
N ILE A 72 -5.40 8.68 -21.32
CA ILE A 72 -5.44 10.13 -21.07
C ILE A 72 -5.81 10.93 -22.33
N ARG A 73 -5.27 10.58 -23.50
CA ARG A 73 -5.62 11.27 -24.76
C ARG A 73 -7.08 11.10 -25.12
N ASP A 74 -7.60 9.88 -25.01
CA ASP A 74 -8.97 9.53 -25.40
C ASP A 74 -10.00 10.09 -24.39
N ASN A 75 -9.59 10.39 -23.15
CA ASN A 75 -10.44 10.90 -22.08
C ASN A 75 -10.05 12.30 -21.59
N LYS A 76 -9.48 13.12 -22.48
CA LYS A 76 -8.85 14.41 -22.14
C LYS A 76 -9.72 15.30 -21.25
N GLU A 77 -11.03 15.39 -21.49
CA GLU A 77 -11.94 16.22 -20.68
C GLU A 77 -12.04 15.72 -19.24
N ALA A 78 -12.23 14.41 -19.03
CA ALA A 78 -12.36 13.79 -17.72
C ALA A 78 -11.11 14.02 -16.85
N PHE A 79 -9.91 13.88 -17.43
CA PHE A 79 -8.63 14.02 -16.73
C PHE A 79 -8.03 15.44 -16.76
N SER A 80 -8.50 16.35 -17.61
CA SER A 80 -7.91 17.69 -17.80
C SER A 80 -7.64 18.46 -16.49
N SER A 81 -8.59 18.45 -15.56
CA SER A 81 -8.49 19.14 -14.26
C SER A 81 -7.57 18.46 -13.24
N ALA A 82 -6.96 17.32 -13.59
CA ALA A 82 -6.11 16.51 -12.71
C ALA A 82 -4.61 16.69 -12.99
N ALA A 83 -4.28 17.27 -14.14
CA ALA A 83 -2.90 17.46 -14.58
C ALA A 83 -2.29 18.69 -13.90
N ASP A 84 -1.03 18.57 -13.48
CA ASP A 84 -0.24 19.73 -13.06
C ASP A 84 0.19 20.61 -14.24
N ALA A 85 0.90 21.70 -13.96
CA ALA A 85 1.34 22.65 -14.98
C ALA A 85 2.37 22.08 -15.99
N GLN A 86 2.84 20.84 -15.80
CA GLN A 86 3.66 20.09 -16.75
C GLN A 86 2.90 18.91 -17.39
N GLY A 87 1.58 18.82 -17.20
CA GLY A 87 0.74 17.77 -17.76
C GLY A 87 0.70 16.47 -16.94
N ASN A 88 1.32 16.41 -15.75
CA ASN A 88 1.48 15.16 -15.01
C ASN A 88 0.37 14.95 -13.97
N TYR A 89 0.00 13.69 -13.75
CA TYR A 89 -1.02 13.31 -12.77
C TYR A 89 -0.42 12.94 -11.41
N ALA A 90 -0.80 13.72 -10.38
CA ALA A 90 -0.27 13.57 -9.02
C ALA A 90 -0.82 12.34 -8.27
N ARG A 91 -2.07 11.93 -8.49
CA ARG A 91 -2.68 10.71 -7.91
C ARG A 91 -3.98 10.33 -8.62
N LEU A 92 -4.02 9.14 -9.21
CA LEU A 92 -5.23 8.55 -9.82
C LEU A 92 -5.58 7.24 -9.10
N ILE A 93 -6.80 7.15 -8.59
CA ILE A 93 -7.26 6.07 -7.70
C ILE A 93 -8.04 5.05 -8.51
N ASN A 94 -7.85 3.76 -8.19
CA ASN A 94 -8.51 2.61 -8.81
C ASN A 94 -8.38 2.52 -10.35
N LEU A 95 -7.36 3.15 -10.94
CA LEU A 95 -7.18 3.19 -12.40
C LEU A 95 -7.09 1.79 -13.05
N HIS A 96 -6.74 0.75 -12.28
CA HIS A 96 -6.76 -0.66 -12.71
C HIS A 96 -8.13 -1.17 -13.20
N LEU A 97 -9.24 -0.52 -12.80
CA LEU A 97 -10.59 -0.86 -13.27
C LEU A 97 -10.71 -0.63 -14.78
N VAL A 98 -10.20 0.50 -15.26
CA VAL A 98 -10.28 0.95 -16.66
C VAL A 98 -9.02 0.62 -17.47
N LEU A 99 -7.88 0.34 -16.80
CA LEU A 99 -6.60 0.04 -17.45
C LEU A 99 -6.15 -1.40 -17.16
N PRO A 100 -6.47 -2.38 -18.03
CA PRO A 100 -6.15 -3.81 -17.83
C PRO A 100 -4.67 -4.08 -17.55
N GLN A 101 -3.76 -3.31 -18.13
CA GLN A 101 -2.32 -3.41 -17.96
C GLN A 101 -1.90 -3.26 -16.49
N LEU A 102 -2.56 -2.38 -15.72
CA LEU A 102 -2.31 -2.24 -14.28
C LEU A 102 -2.75 -3.48 -13.49
N ARG A 103 -3.80 -4.19 -13.94
CA ARG A 103 -4.17 -5.49 -13.36
C ARG A 103 -3.07 -6.52 -13.61
N ARG A 104 -2.51 -6.58 -14.82
CA ARG A 104 -1.39 -7.49 -15.15
C ARG A 104 -0.19 -7.27 -14.22
N LEU A 105 0.18 -6.00 -13.99
CA LEU A 105 1.28 -5.60 -13.10
C LEU A 105 1.14 -6.05 -11.63
N TYR A 106 -0.05 -6.48 -11.19
CA TYR A 106 -0.29 -7.09 -9.89
C TYR A 106 -0.55 -8.60 -9.96
N PHE A 107 -1.44 -9.07 -10.84
CA PHE A 107 -1.84 -10.47 -10.89
C PHE A 107 -0.82 -11.41 -11.56
N GLU A 108 -0.01 -10.92 -12.50
CA GLU A 108 1.09 -11.69 -13.13
C GLU A 108 2.43 -11.50 -12.40
N ASN A 109 2.46 -10.70 -11.33
CA ASN A 109 3.68 -10.25 -10.64
C ASN A 109 4.28 -11.34 -9.73
N LYS A 110 5.60 -11.60 -9.83
CA LYS A 110 6.26 -12.65 -9.04
C LYS A 110 6.22 -12.39 -7.52
N ALA A 111 6.13 -11.13 -7.10
CA ALA A 111 6.05 -10.74 -5.70
C ALA A 111 4.71 -11.11 -5.03
N LEU A 112 3.65 -11.36 -5.81
CA LEU A 112 2.34 -11.77 -5.29
C LEU A 112 2.41 -13.09 -4.48
N ARG A 113 3.38 -13.97 -4.78
CA ARG A 113 3.61 -15.20 -4.00
C ARG A 113 4.20 -14.93 -2.62
N LEU A 114 5.01 -13.87 -2.47
CA LEU A 114 5.47 -13.43 -1.16
C LEU A 114 4.30 -12.89 -0.35
N LEU A 115 3.42 -12.10 -0.99
CA LEU A 115 2.22 -11.58 -0.34
C LEU A 115 1.26 -12.68 0.14
N GLU A 116 1.03 -13.71 -0.68
CA GLU A 116 0.27 -14.92 -0.30
C GLU A 116 0.91 -15.63 0.92
N PHE A 117 2.25 -15.70 0.98
CA PHE A 117 2.97 -16.23 2.13
C PHE A 117 2.87 -15.34 3.38
N LEU A 118 2.96 -14.01 3.24
CA LEU A 118 2.80 -13.07 4.36
C LEU A 118 1.40 -13.20 4.96
N PHE A 119 0.35 -13.17 4.15
CA PHE A 119 -1.02 -13.28 4.65
C PHE A 119 -1.43 -14.67 5.16
N GLN A 120 -0.79 -15.75 4.68
CA GLN A 120 -1.25 -17.15 4.90
C GLN A 120 -2.72 -17.38 4.46
N ALA A 121 -3.21 -16.50 3.60
CA ALA A 121 -4.58 -16.34 3.15
C ALA A 121 -4.55 -15.71 1.75
N ARG A 122 -5.66 -15.81 1.01
CA ARG A 122 -5.72 -15.35 -0.39
C ARG A 122 -5.59 -13.83 -0.44
N PRO A 123 -4.58 -13.25 -1.14
CA PRO A 123 -4.47 -11.81 -1.28
C PRO A 123 -5.64 -11.21 -2.08
N ALA A 124 -5.90 -9.94 -1.83
CA ALA A 124 -6.86 -9.13 -2.55
C ALA A 124 -6.25 -7.75 -2.87
N LEU A 125 -6.47 -7.29 -4.10
CA LEU A 125 -6.31 -5.89 -4.49
C LEU A 125 -7.48 -5.12 -3.87
N TYR A 126 -7.26 -4.40 -2.76
CA TYR A 126 -8.32 -3.62 -2.09
C TYR A 126 -8.55 -2.28 -2.80
N THR A 127 -7.50 -1.48 -3.01
CA THR A 127 -7.55 -0.27 -3.83
C THR A 127 -6.17 0.01 -4.42
N SER A 128 -6.09 0.82 -5.48
CA SER A 128 -4.81 1.19 -6.09
C SER A 128 -4.64 2.69 -6.25
N LEU A 129 -3.39 3.16 -6.28
CA LEU A 129 -2.99 4.50 -6.69
C LEU A 129 -2.02 4.40 -7.86
N TYR A 130 -2.26 5.17 -8.91
CA TYR A 130 -1.30 5.43 -9.98
C TYR A 130 -0.73 6.84 -9.80
N PHE A 131 0.59 6.96 -9.93
CA PHE A 131 1.32 8.23 -9.85
C PHE A 131 2.20 8.36 -11.08
N GLN A 132 2.23 9.53 -11.73
CA GLN A 132 3.28 9.87 -12.72
C GLN A 132 4.51 10.53 -12.08
N ARG A 133 4.45 10.90 -10.79
CA ARG A 133 5.47 11.67 -10.09
C ARG A 133 5.74 11.13 -8.68
N GLY A 134 6.89 11.50 -8.14
CA GLY A 134 7.16 11.37 -6.71
C GLY A 134 6.04 11.99 -5.87
N SER A 135 5.52 11.27 -4.88
CA SER A 135 4.40 11.76 -4.06
C SER A 135 4.79 12.92 -3.13
N THR A 136 6.09 13.09 -2.86
CA THR A 136 6.66 14.04 -1.87
C THR A 136 6.02 13.96 -0.47
N GLN A 137 5.31 12.87 -0.17
CA GLN A 137 4.58 12.74 1.08
C GLN A 137 5.56 12.63 2.26
N PRO A 138 5.36 13.40 3.35
CA PRO A 138 6.13 13.25 4.58
C PRO A 138 6.11 11.80 5.09
N LEU A 139 7.08 11.47 5.95
CA LEU A 139 7.15 10.16 6.58
C LEU A 139 5.86 9.85 7.36
N HIS A 140 5.22 8.73 7.02
CA HIS A 140 3.95 8.26 7.56
C HIS A 140 3.89 6.73 7.68
N ARG A 141 2.89 6.23 8.43
CA ARG A 141 2.37 4.85 8.33
C ARG A 141 0.94 4.89 7.75
N ASP A 142 0.58 3.87 6.98
CA ASP A 142 -0.73 3.77 6.29
C ASP A 142 -1.90 3.40 7.21
N SER A 143 -1.63 2.74 8.34
CA SER A 143 -2.64 2.14 9.21
C SER A 143 -3.81 3.05 9.62
N PRO A 144 -3.66 4.37 9.86
CA PRO A 144 -4.80 5.23 10.17
C PRO A 144 -5.83 5.35 9.03
N PHE A 145 -5.43 5.19 7.76
CA PHE A 145 -6.36 5.16 6.62
C PHE A 145 -6.72 3.75 6.13
N PHE A 146 -5.91 2.74 6.47
CA PHE A 146 -6.05 1.36 5.99
C PHE A 146 -6.10 0.34 7.14
N THR A 147 -6.77 0.67 8.25
CA THR A 147 -6.82 -0.21 9.42
C THR A 147 -7.70 -1.43 9.13
N THR A 148 -7.16 -2.62 9.34
CA THR A 148 -7.88 -3.88 9.11
C THR A 148 -8.51 -4.45 10.39
N ASN A 149 -9.52 -5.31 10.27
CA ASN A 149 -9.97 -6.17 11.37
C ASN A 149 -9.90 -7.66 10.97
N PRO A 150 -9.01 -8.49 11.56
CA PRO A 150 -8.05 -8.15 12.63
C PRO A 150 -7.01 -7.13 12.19
N ARG A 151 -6.38 -6.43 13.14
CA ARG A 151 -5.37 -5.39 12.85
C ARG A 151 -4.17 -5.95 12.08
N ASN A 152 -3.50 -5.04 11.37
CA ASN A 152 -2.21 -5.23 10.70
C ASN A 152 -2.21 -6.22 9.50
N TYR A 153 -3.36 -6.71 9.02
CA TYR A 153 -3.52 -7.47 7.78
C TYR A 153 -3.49 -6.60 6.52
N TYR A 154 -2.60 -5.62 6.50
CA TYR A 154 -2.32 -4.75 5.38
C TYR A 154 -0.85 -4.91 4.99
N VAL A 155 -0.56 -4.93 3.69
CA VAL A 155 0.80 -4.79 3.13
C VAL A 155 0.73 -3.85 1.94
N GLY A 156 1.63 -2.88 1.88
CA GLY A 156 1.77 -2.02 0.70
C GLY A 156 2.52 -2.77 -0.39
N PHE A 157 2.05 -2.64 -1.63
CA PHE A 157 2.61 -3.32 -2.79
C PHE A 157 2.83 -2.30 -3.91
N TRP A 158 4.06 -1.88 -4.15
CA TRP A 158 4.40 -0.75 -5.00
C TRP A 158 5.27 -1.18 -6.17
N VAL A 159 4.83 -0.94 -7.41
CA VAL A 159 5.52 -1.34 -8.63
C VAL A 159 6.14 -0.12 -9.30
N ALA A 160 7.45 -0.17 -9.56
CA ALA A 160 8.16 0.82 -10.38
C ALA A 160 7.86 0.59 -11.87
N LEU A 161 7.32 1.60 -12.55
CA LEU A 161 7.15 1.59 -14.02
C LEU A 161 8.27 2.37 -14.72
N GLU A 162 8.88 3.30 -14.02
CA GLU A 162 10.15 3.96 -14.33
C GLU A 162 11.14 3.78 -13.18
N ASP A 163 12.43 4.01 -13.44
CA ASP A 163 13.45 4.09 -12.40
C ASP A 163 13.11 5.19 -11.38
N ALA A 164 12.99 4.78 -10.11
CA ALA A 164 12.82 5.68 -8.99
C ALA A 164 14.20 6.00 -8.39
N THR A 165 14.57 7.28 -8.45
CA THR A 165 15.91 7.78 -8.14
C THR A 165 15.88 8.94 -7.13
N LEU A 166 17.05 9.30 -6.59
CA LEU A 166 17.26 10.50 -5.77
C LEU A 166 16.87 11.82 -6.45
N ASN A 167 16.61 11.82 -7.75
CA ASN A 167 16.34 13.02 -8.55
C ASN A 167 14.86 13.20 -8.92
N ASN A 168 14.08 12.12 -9.05
CA ASN A 168 12.66 12.15 -9.47
C ASN A 168 11.65 11.78 -8.36
N GLY A 169 12.07 11.86 -7.08
CA GLY A 169 11.18 11.62 -5.94
C GLY A 169 10.94 10.14 -5.65
N THR A 170 12.03 9.38 -5.48
CA THR A 170 11.98 8.00 -4.99
C THR A 170 11.41 7.88 -3.57
N LEU A 171 11.14 6.66 -3.14
CA LEU A 171 10.61 6.37 -1.80
C LEU A 171 11.62 6.74 -0.70
N GLN A 172 11.08 7.09 0.47
CA GLN A 172 11.82 7.14 1.73
C GLN A 172 11.31 6.04 2.66
N ILE A 173 12.20 5.47 3.48
CA ILE A 173 11.92 4.38 4.42
C ILE A 173 12.70 4.59 5.73
N VAL A 174 12.23 4.01 6.82
CA VAL A 174 13.00 3.88 8.07
C VAL A 174 13.14 2.40 8.42
N ARG A 175 14.25 1.79 8.01
CA ARG A 175 14.54 0.37 8.26
C ARG A 175 14.48 0.05 9.75
N GLY A 176 13.83 -1.05 10.11
CA GLY A 176 13.57 -1.41 11.51
C GLY A 176 12.48 -0.57 12.21
N GLY A 177 11.99 0.50 11.58
CA GLY A 177 10.94 1.38 12.14
C GLY A 177 9.57 0.70 12.31
N HIS A 178 9.39 -0.47 11.73
CA HIS A 178 8.24 -1.35 11.95
C HIS A 178 8.32 -2.19 13.24
N LEU A 179 9.51 -2.30 13.84
CA LEU A 179 9.73 -2.98 15.13
C LEU A 179 9.59 -2.04 16.33
N LEU A 180 9.42 -0.73 16.10
CA LEU A 180 9.08 0.23 17.16
C LEU A 180 7.72 -0.12 17.78
N PRO A 181 7.55 0.04 19.11
CA PRO A 181 6.26 -0.11 19.77
C PRO A 181 5.12 0.65 19.05
N GLU A 182 3.92 0.08 19.08
CA GLU A 182 2.72 0.82 18.67
C GLU A 182 2.45 1.96 19.66
N LEU A 183 1.93 3.09 19.15
CA LEU A 183 1.55 4.24 19.97
C LEU A 183 0.27 3.92 20.75
N ASP A 184 0.15 4.45 21.98
CA ASP A 184 -1.14 4.41 22.68
C ASP A 184 -2.14 5.34 21.97
N LEU A 185 -3.06 4.72 21.22
CA LEU A 185 -4.07 5.43 20.45
C LEU A 185 -5.13 6.10 21.33
N ALA A 186 -5.36 5.60 22.54
CA ALA A 186 -6.33 6.16 23.47
C ALA A 186 -5.76 7.40 24.16
N GLU A 187 -4.50 7.34 24.61
CA GLU A 187 -3.77 8.51 25.11
C GLU A 187 -3.66 9.59 24.03
N LEU A 188 -3.28 9.21 22.81
CA LEU A 188 -3.16 10.17 21.71
C LEU A 188 -4.50 10.83 21.35
N ALA A 189 -5.59 10.06 21.28
CA ALA A 189 -6.92 10.61 21.04
C ALA A 189 -7.38 11.57 22.16
N ALA A 190 -7.05 11.24 23.43
CA ALA A 190 -7.38 12.08 24.58
C ALA A 190 -6.66 13.45 24.60
N THR A 191 -5.60 13.64 23.80
CA THR A 191 -4.96 14.96 23.64
C THR A 191 -5.81 15.98 22.86
N LYS A 192 -6.80 15.50 22.09
CA LYS A 192 -7.69 16.32 21.23
C LYS A 192 -9.16 16.19 21.61
N TYR A 193 -9.59 14.99 21.98
CA TYR A 193 -10.99 14.64 22.19
C TYR A 193 -11.30 14.38 23.66
N ALA A 194 -12.42 14.94 24.13
CA ALA A 194 -12.92 14.63 25.47
C ALA A 194 -13.45 13.19 25.53
N SER A 195 -13.45 12.61 26.73
CA SER A 195 -13.97 11.26 26.98
C SER A 195 -15.37 11.06 26.38
N GLY A 196 -15.53 10.05 25.52
CA GLY A 196 -16.77 9.74 24.83
C GLY A 196 -16.96 10.39 23.45
N GLN A 197 -16.09 11.32 23.03
CA GLN A 197 -16.06 11.78 21.64
C GLN A 197 -15.27 10.80 20.77
N ALA A 198 -15.77 10.51 19.56
CA ALA A 198 -15.11 9.62 18.61
C ALA A 198 -14.32 10.41 17.55
N VAL A 199 -13.18 9.87 17.13
CA VAL A 199 -12.42 10.39 15.98
C VAL A 199 -13.22 10.11 14.70
N GLY A 200 -13.30 11.10 13.79
CA GLY A 200 -13.95 10.92 12.49
C GLY A 200 -13.08 10.15 11.49
N ALA A 201 -13.71 9.50 10.50
CA ALA A 201 -13.01 8.68 9.49
C ALA A 201 -11.87 9.41 8.77
N PHE A 202 -12.01 10.72 8.55
CA PHE A 202 -11.05 11.58 7.82
C PHE A 202 -10.61 12.80 8.64
N ASP A 203 -10.18 12.57 9.89
CA ASP A 203 -9.64 13.62 10.76
C ASP A 203 -8.18 13.95 10.42
N MET A 204 -7.94 15.11 9.80
CA MET A 204 -6.59 15.52 9.40
C MET A 204 -5.70 15.98 10.56
N ASP A 205 -6.28 16.38 11.70
CA ASP A 205 -5.51 16.75 12.88
C ASP A 205 -5.04 15.50 13.62
N MET A 206 -5.90 14.49 13.79
CA MET A 206 -5.48 13.19 14.34
C MET A 206 -4.52 12.45 13.42
N TRP A 207 -4.65 12.59 12.10
CA TRP A 207 -3.63 12.14 11.16
C TRP A 207 -2.28 12.81 11.47
N LYS A 208 -2.26 14.14 11.58
CA LYS A 208 -1.03 14.89 11.87
C LYS A 208 -0.42 14.45 13.21
N LEU A 209 -1.20 14.41 14.28
CA LEU A 209 -0.76 14.03 15.63
C LEU A 209 -0.13 12.63 15.66
N TYR A 210 -0.75 11.65 14.99
CA TYR A 210 -0.19 10.30 14.91
C TYR A 210 1.12 10.24 14.14
N GLN A 211 1.22 10.89 12.98
CA GLN A 211 2.47 10.90 12.22
C GLN A 211 3.56 11.74 12.93
N ASP A 212 3.20 12.78 13.69
CA ASP A 212 4.12 13.53 14.57
C ASP A 212 4.71 12.60 15.66
N ALA A 213 3.86 11.92 16.44
CA ALA A 213 4.27 11.02 17.51
C ALA A 213 5.06 9.80 17.00
N MET A 214 4.70 9.29 15.81
CA MET A 214 5.43 8.23 15.13
C MET A 214 6.85 8.68 14.74
N ARG A 215 7.00 9.89 14.18
CA ARG A 215 8.33 10.45 13.88
C ARG A 215 9.15 10.69 15.14
N ALA A 216 8.57 11.22 16.21
CA ALA A 216 9.26 11.36 17.50
C ALA A 216 9.76 10.01 18.05
N SER A 217 9.04 8.92 17.79
CA SER A 217 9.45 7.55 18.17
C SER A 217 10.61 7.03 17.30
N VAL A 218 10.65 7.37 16.02
CA VAL A 218 11.79 7.13 15.11
C VAL A 218 13.04 7.87 15.58
N ASP A 219 12.89 9.17 15.89
CA ASP A 219 13.98 10.03 16.34
C ASP A 219 14.54 9.57 17.70
N ALA A 220 13.66 9.23 18.65
CA ALA A 220 14.04 8.74 19.99
C ALA A 220 14.76 7.37 19.94
N ALA A 221 14.46 6.53 18.94
CA ALA A 221 15.16 5.27 18.70
C ALA A 221 16.48 5.45 17.93
N GLY A 222 16.82 6.67 17.48
CA GLY A 222 18.02 6.95 16.68
C GLY A 222 17.99 6.33 15.27
N LEU A 223 16.80 5.93 14.78
CA LEU A 223 16.64 5.36 13.45
C LEU A 223 16.71 6.46 12.38
N LYS A 224 17.17 6.10 11.18
CA LYS A 224 17.42 7.05 10.10
C LYS A 224 16.41 6.92 8.98
N VAL A 225 16.01 8.05 8.41
CA VAL A 225 15.27 8.09 7.15
C VAL A 225 16.26 7.87 6.01
N GLU A 226 16.09 6.77 5.30
CA GLU A 226 16.84 6.43 4.09
C GLU A 226 16.00 6.70 2.85
N THR A 227 16.68 6.86 1.72
CA THR A 227 16.07 6.86 0.38
C THR A 227 16.22 5.48 -0.24
N LEU A 228 15.13 4.95 -0.77
CA LEU A 228 15.10 3.65 -1.46
C LEU A 228 14.98 3.90 -2.97
N GLU A 229 16.09 3.84 -3.71
CA GLU A 229 16.07 3.83 -5.17
C GLU A 229 15.63 2.45 -5.69
N VAL A 230 14.81 2.42 -6.74
CA VAL A 230 14.18 1.19 -7.24
C VAL A 230 14.16 1.21 -8.77
N LYS A 231 14.64 0.12 -9.40
CA LYS A 231 14.63 -0.02 -10.86
C LYS A 231 13.23 -0.32 -11.41
N ALA A 232 12.95 0.18 -12.61
CA ALA A 232 11.75 -0.17 -13.37
C ALA A 232 11.52 -1.70 -13.40
N GLY A 233 10.25 -2.12 -13.40
CA GLY A 233 9.85 -3.53 -13.36
C GLY A 233 10.00 -4.20 -11.98
N SER A 234 10.53 -3.51 -10.97
CA SER A 234 10.67 -4.04 -9.60
C SER A 234 9.48 -3.69 -8.72
N THR A 235 9.21 -4.51 -7.70
CA THR A 235 8.14 -4.26 -6.72
C THR A 235 8.70 -4.16 -5.31
N VAL A 236 8.30 -3.12 -4.58
CA VAL A 236 8.53 -2.97 -3.14
C VAL A 236 7.32 -3.50 -2.38
N LEU A 237 7.54 -4.38 -1.40
CA LEU A 237 6.52 -4.73 -0.40
C LEU A 237 6.92 -4.12 0.94
N TRP A 238 5.97 -3.50 1.64
CA TRP A 238 6.24 -2.79 2.88
C TRP A 238 5.26 -3.15 4.00
N HIS A 239 5.81 -3.35 5.19
CA HIS A 239 5.11 -3.76 6.42
C HIS A 239 4.12 -2.69 6.89
N PRO A 240 2.96 -3.03 7.49
CA PRO A 240 1.94 -2.04 7.89
C PRO A 240 2.46 -0.95 8.84
N HIS A 241 3.46 -1.28 9.65
CA HIS A 241 4.10 -0.35 10.60
C HIS A 241 5.39 0.31 10.09
N ILE A 242 5.83 0.11 8.85
CA ILE A 242 7.05 0.76 8.36
C ILE A 242 6.82 2.26 8.13
N PRO A 243 7.57 3.16 8.76
CA PRO A 243 7.55 4.57 8.40
C PRO A 243 8.13 4.73 7.00
N HIS A 244 7.36 5.30 6.08
CA HIS A 244 7.79 5.51 4.70
C HIS A 244 7.19 6.81 4.13
N GLY A 245 7.68 7.24 2.96
CA GLY A 245 7.30 8.52 2.36
C GLY A 245 7.82 8.68 0.93
N GLY A 246 7.72 9.90 0.40
CA GLY A 246 8.28 10.28 -0.90
C GLY A 246 9.32 11.37 -0.75
N SER A 247 10.53 11.15 -1.27
CA SER A 247 11.57 12.18 -1.31
C SER A 247 11.20 13.35 -2.24
N GLN A 248 11.88 14.49 -2.06
CA GLN A 248 11.72 15.66 -2.92
C GLN A 248 12.11 15.35 -4.37
N ILE A 249 11.33 15.86 -5.33
CA ILE A 249 11.67 15.86 -6.75
C ILE A 249 12.69 16.98 -6.97
N LYS A 250 13.94 16.61 -7.28
CA LYS A 250 15.03 17.57 -7.53
C LYS A 250 15.04 18.04 -8.98
N ASN A 251 14.78 17.14 -9.92
CA ASN A 251 14.69 17.46 -11.34
C ASN A 251 13.25 17.86 -11.69
N LEU A 252 12.94 19.16 -11.62
CA LEU A 252 11.61 19.67 -11.95
C LEU A 252 11.23 19.28 -13.39
N GLY A 253 10.07 18.67 -13.54
CA GLY A 253 9.63 18.10 -14.83
C GLY A 253 9.71 16.58 -14.90
N SER A 254 10.62 15.93 -14.15
CA SER A 254 10.82 14.47 -14.24
C SER A 254 9.59 13.67 -13.82
N THR A 255 9.33 12.58 -14.51
CA THR A 255 8.38 11.54 -14.14
C THR A 255 8.99 10.51 -13.20
N ARG A 256 8.12 9.85 -12.43
CA ARG A 256 8.38 8.62 -11.66
C ARG A 256 7.08 7.82 -11.62
N ASN A 257 6.78 7.18 -12.73
CA ASN A 257 5.59 6.38 -12.92
C ASN A 257 5.62 5.15 -12.01
N SER A 258 4.55 4.96 -11.23
CA SER A 258 4.44 3.84 -10.29
C SER A 258 2.99 3.45 -10.05
N PHE A 259 2.78 2.16 -9.81
CA PHE A 259 1.49 1.58 -9.47
C PHE A 259 1.53 1.02 -8.04
N VAL A 260 0.75 1.63 -7.14
CA VAL A 260 0.63 1.22 -5.74
C VAL A 260 -0.67 0.45 -5.56
N VAL A 261 -0.60 -0.69 -4.91
CA VAL A 261 -1.76 -1.47 -4.48
C VAL A 261 -1.75 -1.55 -2.96
N HIS A 262 -2.88 -1.19 -2.37
CA HIS A 262 -3.19 -1.46 -0.98
C HIS A 262 -3.77 -2.87 -0.93
N THR A 263 -3.07 -3.79 -0.26
CA THR A 263 -3.45 -5.20 -0.27
C THR A 263 -3.92 -5.66 1.10
N THR A 264 -4.91 -6.54 1.11
CA THR A 264 -5.41 -7.25 2.29
C THR A 264 -5.72 -8.70 1.93
N PRO A 265 -5.93 -9.59 2.90
CA PRO A 265 -6.54 -10.89 2.64
C PRO A 265 -8.02 -10.77 2.23
N LYS A 266 -8.51 -11.71 1.42
CA LYS A 266 -9.93 -11.83 1.08
C LYS A 266 -10.79 -11.89 2.35
N GLY A 267 -11.87 -11.10 2.37
CA GLY A 267 -12.84 -11.03 3.47
C GLY A 267 -12.44 -10.12 4.63
N VAL A 268 -11.19 -9.63 4.68
CA VAL A 268 -10.75 -8.72 5.75
C VAL A 268 -11.27 -7.29 5.48
N PRO A 269 -12.13 -6.74 6.34
CA PRO A 269 -12.57 -5.36 6.23
C PRO A 269 -11.43 -4.38 6.55
N VAL A 270 -11.56 -3.20 5.96
CA VAL A 270 -10.69 -2.03 6.09
C VAL A 270 -11.57 -0.88 6.53
N GLY A 271 -11.10 -0.10 7.51
CA GLY A 271 -11.70 1.16 7.91
C GLY A 271 -10.66 2.27 7.93
N HIS A 272 -11.09 3.46 8.33
CA HIS A 272 -10.24 4.65 8.40
C HIS A 272 -10.00 5.05 9.87
N GLN A 273 -9.83 6.34 10.15
CA GLN A 273 -9.34 6.78 11.46
C GLN A 273 -10.34 6.49 12.60
N ASP A 274 -11.64 6.60 12.31
CA ASP A 274 -12.73 6.17 13.20
C ASP A 274 -12.57 4.71 13.67
N ALA A 275 -12.24 3.80 12.75
CA ALA A 275 -11.99 2.40 13.05
C ALA A 275 -10.59 2.15 13.63
N PHE A 276 -9.64 3.06 13.45
CA PHE A 276 -8.26 2.93 13.92
C PHE A 276 -8.14 3.30 15.40
N TYR A 277 -8.71 4.44 15.78
CA TYR A 277 -8.86 4.89 17.16
C TYR A 277 -10.05 4.23 17.88
N GLY A 278 -11.01 3.68 17.14
CA GLY A 278 -12.16 2.97 17.69
C GLY A 278 -11.83 1.62 18.33
N ARG A 279 -12.75 1.12 19.15
CA ARG A 279 -12.60 -0.17 19.85
C ARG A 279 -12.77 -1.33 18.86
N ASP A 280 -11.87 -2.32 18.92
CA ASP A 280 -11.92 -3.45 17.97
C ASP A 280 -13.17 -4.32 18.10
N ALA A 281 -13.84 -4.31 19.25
CA ALA A 281 -15.12 -5.00 19.48
C ALA A 281 -16.29 -4.43 18.66
N ASP A 282 -16.23 -3.14 18.28
CA ASP A 282 -17.30 -2.45 17.54
C ASP A 282 -17.14 -2.59 16.01
N ARG A 283 -16.01 -3.13 15.56
CA ARG A 283 -15.64 -3.20 14.14
C ARG A 283 -16.20 -4.46 13.49
N SER A 284 -16.74 -4.34 12.27
CA SER A 284 -17.09 -5.51 11.44
C SER A 284 -15.89 -6.46 11.34
N SER A 285 -16.15 -7.77 11.37
CA SER A 285 -15.15 -8.80 11.06
C SER A 285 -15.24 -9.33 9.63
N GLU A 286 -16.12 -8.75 8.82
CA GLU A 286 -16.33 -9.14 7.42
C GLU A 286 -16.34 -7.90 6.51
N ALA A 287 -15.68 -8.02 5.37
CA ALA A 287 -15.68 -7.02 4.30
C ALA A 287 -17.08 -6.84 3.69
N ALA A 288 -17.53 -5.59 3.58
CA ALA A 288 -18.87 -5.24 3.07
C ALA A 288 -18.94 -5.10 1.52
N TRP A 289 -17.91 -5.54 0.80
CA TRP A 289 -17.76 -5.37 -0.66
C TRP A 289 -17.64 -6.71 -1.39
N SER A 290 -18.01 -6.71 -2.68
CA SER A 290 -17.83 -7.88 -3.55
C SER A 290 -16.37 -8.02 -4.01
N TYR A 291 -16.04 -9.23 -4.44
CA TYR A 291 -14.74 -9.60 -4.98
C TYR A 291 -14.91 -10.29 -6.33
N ARG A 292 -14.02 -9.97 -7.26
CA ARG A 292 -13.83 -10.70 -8.51
C ARG A 292 -12.61 -11.62 -8.39
N ASP A 293 -12.81 -12.90 -8.69
CA ASP A 293 -11.70 -13.83 -8.79
C ASP A 293 -10.89 -13.53 -10.05
N MET A 294 -9.59 -13.25 -9.88
CA MET A 294 -8.65 -12.98 -10.97
C MET A 294 -7.68 -14.15 -11.22
N GLY A 295 -7.81 -15.26 -10.48
CA GLY A 295 -6.98 -16.46 -10.59
C GLY A 295 -5.98 -16.62 -9.42
N PRO A 296 -4.89 -15.84 -9.35
CA PRO A 296 -3.91 -15.96 -8.27
C PRO A 296 -4.30 -15.18 -7.01
N ALA A 297 -5.14 -14.16 -7.15
CA ALA A 297 -5.64 -13.31 -6.07
C ALA A 297 -7.04 -12.79 -6.42
N GLU A 298 -7.67 -12.10 -5.47
CA GLU A 298 -8.95 -11.42 -5.69
C GLU A 298 -8.75 -9.94 -6.07
N MET A 299 -9.78 -9.35 -6.66
CA MET A 299 -9.89 -7.90 -6.85
C MET A 299 -11.18 -7.41 -6.19
N VAL A 300 -11.10 -6.39 -5.33
CA VAL A 300 -12.30 -5.74 -4.81
C VAL A 300 -12.99 -4.97 -5.93
N GLU A 301 -14.31 -5.09 -6.01
CA GLU A 301 -15.08 -4.37 -7.03
C GLU A 301 -15.42 -2.96 -6.56
N HIS A 302 -15.13 -1.99 -7.43
CA HIS A 302 -15.36 -0.56 -7.22
C HIS A 302 -16.16 0.00 -8.39
N GLY A 303 -17.09 0.91 -8.13
CA GLY A 303 -17.95 1.51 -9.17
C GLY A 303 -17.36 2.71 -9.91
N GLN A 304 -16.16 3.17 -9.54
CA GLN A 304 -15.56 4.40 -10.04
C GLN A 304 -14.03 4.41 -9.89
N ILE A 305 -13.38 5.23 -10.73
CA ILE A 305 -12.03 5.75 -10.49
C ILE A 305 -12.14 7.13 -9.82
N ASP A 306 -11.05 7.66 -9.27
CA ASP A 306 -11.07 8.99 -8.64
C ASP A 306 -9.74 9.75 -8.88
N ILE A 307 -9.83 11.06 -9.06
CA ILE A 307 -8.70 11.98 -9.10
C ILE A 307 -8.51 12.61 -7.71
N GLY A 308 -7.40 12.26 -7.06
CA GLY A 308 -6.93 12.95 -5.85
C GLY A 308 -7.83 12.85 -4.61
N HIS A 309 -8.79 11.91 -4.55
CA HIS A 309 -9.85 11.78 -3.53
C HIS A 309 -10.92 12.89 -3.56
N ASN A 310 -11.00 13.64 -4.66
CA ASN A 310 -11.86 14.83 -4.76
C ASN A 310 -12.80 14.82 -5.97
N LYS A 311 -12.49 14.02 -7.00
CA LYS A 311 -13.25 14.00 -8.26
C LYS A 311 -13.42 12.55 -8.73
N PRO A 312 -14.53 11.89 -8.36
CA PRO A 312 -14.86 10.57 -8.86
C PRO A 312 -15.26 10.63 -10.35
N ILE A 313 -14.92 9.60 -11.11
CA ILE A 313 -15.35 9.38 -12.49
C ILE A 313 -15.95 7.96 -12.57
N LYS A 314 -17.19 7.83 -13.03
CA LYS A 314 -17.84 6.53 -13.17
C LYS A 314 -17.21 5.75 -14.32
N LEU A 315 -17.14 4.43 -14.20
CA LEU A 315 -16.47 3.57 -15.20
C LEU A 315 -17.08 3.66 -16.60
N GLN A 316 -18.40 3.87 -16.68
CA GLN A 316 -19.14 4.06 -17.94
C GLN A 316 -18.81 5.37 -18.68
N ASP A 317 -18.22 6.36 -17.97
CA ASP A 317 -17.89 7.67 -18.52
C ASP A 317 -16.41 7.71 -18.98
N VAL A 318 -15.75 6.55 -19.06
CA VAL A 318 -14.35 6.38 -19.50
C VAL A 318 -14.28 5.51 -20.75
N VAL A 319 -13.67 6.04 -21.81
CA VAL A 319 -13.32 5.33 -23.05
C VAL A 319 -12.06 4.49 -22.81
N VAL A 320 -12.12 3.18 -23.07
CA VAL A 320 -11.02 2.21 -22.87
C VAL A 320 -10.48 1.75 -24.23
#